data_AF-A0A7C6SQ24-F1
#
_entry.id   AF-A0A7C6SQ24-F1
#
_cell.length_a   1.000
_cell.length_b   1.000
_cell.length_c   1.000
_cell.angle_alpha   90.00
_cell.angle_beta   90.00
_cell.angle_gamma   90.00
#
_symmetry.space_group_name_H-M   'P 1'
#
loop_
_entity.id
_entity.type
_entity.pdbx_description
1 polymer ?
#
loop_
_entity_poly.entity_id
_entity_poly.type
_entity_poly.pdbx_seq_one_letter_code
_entity_poly.pdbx_strand_id
1 'polypeptide(L)'
;MTATDVMKRIYETLPDLRDKLEFERIEYQFERNRALIFFSSEELIRREQFMAIRKAIQDVFPKLHFSVRVASPDLAEQFLEDPQRYAGVLTDILLRAHPSASAWLADARWIREKGTLILEMPDEFAINYLRDSMAQDVLKQAIYDVFRIAPPIDFRVRSDYLARMERVR
;
A
#
# COMPACT_ATOMS: atom_id res chain seq x y z
N MET A 1 -21.21 18.88 -12.96
CA MET A 1 -20.57 17.69 -12.39
C MET A 1 -19.40 18.16 -11.55
N THR A 2 -19.44 17.93 -10.25
CA THR A 2 -18.58 18.47 -9.19
C THR A 2 -17.96 17.33 -8.38
N ALA A 3 -17.03 17.64 -7.47
CA ALA A 3 -16.50 16.65 -6.52
C ALA A 3 -17.62 16.00 -5.67
N THR A 4 -18.66 16.77 -5.34
CA THR A 4 -19.86 16.28 -4.64
C THR A 4 -20.59 15.18 -5.43
N ASP A 5 -20.68 15.33 -6.76
CA ASP A 5 -21.32 14.33 -7.62
C ASP A 5 -20.51 13.02 -7.67
N VAL A 6 -19.18 13.12 -7.64
CA VAL A 6 -18.29 11.95 -7.53
C VAL A 6 -18.50 11.23 -6.20
N MET A 7 -18.46 11.96 -5.07
CA MET A 7 -18.62 11.35 -3.75
C MET A 7 -19.98 10.67 -3.61
N LYS A 8 -21.05 11.33 -4.08
CA LYS A 8 -22.38 10.74 -4.12
C LYS A 8 -22.38 9.42 -4.90
N ARG A 9 -21.78 9.41 -6.10
CA ARG A 9 -21.71 8.21 -6.94
C ARG A 9 -20.89 7.09 -6.31
N ILE A 10 -19.79 7.43 -5.63
CA ILE A 10 -18.99 6.46 -4.88
C ILE A 10 -19.84 5.83 -3.77
N TYR A 11 -20.53 6.63 -2.94
CA TYR A 11 -21.34 6.09 -1.85
C TYR A 11 -22.59 5.32 -2.31
N GLU A 12 -23.14 5.63 -3.48
CA GLU A 12 -24.19 4.80 -4.11
C GLU A 12 -23.67 3.40 -4.46
N THR A 13 -22.41 3.32 -4.91
CA THR A 13 -21.79 2.06 -5.37
C THR A 13 -21.15 1.29 -4.21
N LEU A 14 -20.65 2.00 -3.20
CA LEU A 14 -19.91 1.50 -2.05
C LEU A 14 -20.50 2.10 -0.77
N PRO A 15 -21.70 1.67 -0.34
CA PRO A 15 -22.36 2.23 0.84
C PRO A 15 -21.55 2.03 2.13
N ASP A 16 -20.77 0.95 2.22
CA ASP A 16 -19.93 0.64 3.39
C ASP A 16 -18.77 1.61 3.61
N LEU A 17 -18.42 2.42 2.59
CA LEU A 17 -17.42 3.48 2.66
C LEU A 17 -18.00 4.85 3.03
N ARG A 18 -19.33 4.94 3.25
CA ARG A 18 -19.95 6.19 3.71
C ARG A 18 -19.34 6.59 5.04
N ASP A 19 -18.99 7.86 5.15
CA ASP A 19 -18.31 8.48 6.30
C ASP A 19 -16.91 7.92 6.61
N LYS A 20 -16.40 6.95 5.83
CA LYS A 20 -15.05 6.37 5.96
C LYS A 20 -14.11 6.70 4.82
N LEU A 21 -14.59 7.36 3.77
CA LEU A 21 -13.81 7.77 2.61
C LEU A 21 -14.12 9.24 2.33
N GLU A 22 -13.09 10.07 2.30
CA GLU A 22 -13.25 11.50 2.07
C GLU A 22 -12.39 11.96 0.90
N PHE A 23 -12.87 12.98 0.18
CA PHE A 23 -12.06 13.65 -0.84
C PHE A 23 -11.08 14.61 -0.16
N GLU A 24 -9.79 14.44 -0.43
CA GLU A 24 -8.76 15.34 0.09
C GLU A 24 -8.53 16.51 -0.88
N ARG A 25 -8.08 16.19 -2.10
CA ARG A 25 -7.66 17.18 -3.09
C ARG A 25 -7.53 16.60 -4.48
N ILE A 26 -7.40 17.50 -5.45
CA ILE A 26 -7.05 17.19 -6.83
C ILE A 26 -5.85 18.03 -7.26
N GLU A 27 -4.88 17.39 -7.89
CA GLU A 27 -3.71 18.03 -8.49
C GLU A 27 -3.74 17.80 -9.99
N TYR A 28 -3.50 18.84 -10.79
CA TYR A 28 -3.44 18.71 -12.23
C TYR A 28 -1.99 18.71 -12.72
N GLN A 29 -1.57 17.62 -13.34
CA GLN A 29 -0.24 17.49 -13.95
C GLN A 29 -0.33 17.92 -15.42
N PHE A 30 -0.04 19.21 -15.67
CA PHE A 30 -0.18 19.82 -17.00
C PHE A 30 0.62 19.08 -18.07
N GLU A 31 1.90 18.77 -17.79
CA GLU A 31 2.80 18.05 -18.71
C GLU A 31 2.27 16.67 -19.12
N ARG A 32 1.48 16.02 -18.25
CA ARG A 32 0.93 14.68 -18.48
C ARG A 32 -0.55 14.71 -18.88
N ASN A 33 -1.14 15.91 -19.00
CA ASN A 33 -2.57 16.13 -19.18
C ASN A 33 -3.40 15.16 -18.32
N ARG A 34 -3.10 15.14 -17.01
CA ARG A 34 -3.63 14.13 -16.08
C ARG A 34 -3.97 14.73 -14.73
N ALA A 35 -5.17 14.45 -14.24
CA ALA A 35 -5.57 14.74 -12.87
C ALA A 35 -5.10 13.63 -11.92
N LEU A 36 -4.58 14.03 -10.77
CA LEU A 36 -4.27 13.14 -9.65
C LEU A 36 -5.26 13.46 -8.53
N ILE A 37 -6.13 12.50 -8.22
CA ILE A 37 -7.22 12.65 -7.28
C ILE A 37 -6.87 11.88 -6.01
N PHE A 38 -6.93 12.56 -4.87
CA PHE A 38 -6.55 12.02 -3.57
C PHE A 38 -7.77 11.88 -2.68
N PHE A 39 -7.86 10.73 -2.01
CA PHE A 39 -8.83 10.43 -0.97
C PHE A 39 -8.12 9.95 0.29
N SER A 40 -8.70 10.23 1.45
CA SER A 40 -8.39 9.61 2.73
C SER A 40 -9.44 8.54 3.04
N SER A 41 -9.05 7.49 3.74
CA SER A 41 -9.97 6.48 4.24
C SER A 41 -9.59 5.95 5.61
N GLU A 42 -10.58 5.74 6.47
CA GLU A 42 -10.38 5.12 7.79
C GLU A 42 -10.01 3.63 7.70
N GLU A 43 -10.28 2.99 6.56
CA GLU A 43 -9.99 1.57 6.31
C GLU A 43 -9.14 1.35 5.05
N LEU A 44 -8.49 0.18 4.96
CA LEU A 44 -7.78 -0.19 3.74
C LEU A 44 -8.77 -0.44 2.60
N ILE A 45 -8.60 0.30 1.51
CA ILE A 45 -9.37 0.08 0.30
C ILE A 45 -8.90 -1.17 -0.43
N ARG A 46 -9.81 -2.15 -0.55
CA ARG A 46 -9.60 -3.38 -1.32
C ARG A 46 -9.59 -3.10 -2.81
N ARG A 47 -9.09 -4.05 -3.60
CA ARG A 47 -9.00 -3.92 -5.07
C ARG A 47 -10.36 -3.64 -5.71
N GLU A 48 -11.40 -4.33 -5.27
CA GLU A 48 -12.77 -4.20 -5.83
C GLU A 48 -13.34 -2.81 -5.53
N GLN A 49 -13.16 -2.33 -4.29
CA GLN A 49 -13.55 -0.98 -3.87
C GLN A 49 -12.78 0.08 -4.67
N PHE A 50 -11.45 -0.09 -4.83
CA PHE A 50 -10.62 0.83 -5.62
C PHE A 50 -11.09 0.93 -7.07
N MET A 51 -11.41 -0.21 -7.70
CA MET A 51 -11.93 -0.24 -9.07
C MET A 51 -13.30 0.44 -9.18
N ALA A 52 -14.17 0.25 -8.19
CA ALA A 52 -15.46 0.91 -8.11
C ALA A 52 -15.33 2.44 -7.94
N ILE A 53 -14.40 2.91 -7.09
CA ILE A 53 -14.07 4.34 -6.96
C ILE A 53 -13.62 4.91 -8.31
N ARG A 54 -12.67 4.23 -8.98
CA ARG A 54 -12.18 4.66 -10.30
C ARG A 54 -13.31 4.70 -11.33
N LYS A 55 -14.19 3.70 -11.33
CA LYS A 55 -15.36 3.66 -12.22
C LYS A 55 -16.33 4.80 -11.94
N ALA A 56 -16.63 5.09 -10.67
CA ALA A 56 -17.52 6.19 -10.30
C ALA A 56 -17.00 7.55 -10.80
N ILE A 57 -15.70 7.81 -10.66
CA ILE A 57 -15.06 9.02 -11.21
C ILE A 57 -15.16 9.05 -12.74
N GLN A 58 -14.89 7.94 -13.41
CA GLN A 58 -14.96 7.83 -14.87
C GLN A 58 -16.39 8.03 -15.40
N ASP A 59 -17.39 7.50 -14.71
CA ASP A 59 -18.81 7.65 -15.08
C ASP A 59 -19.26 9.12 -14.94
N VAL A 60 -18.75 9.83 -13.93
CA VAL A 60 -19.03 11.26 -13.71
C VAL A 60 -18.23 12.16 -14.67
N PHE A 61 -17.00 11.79 -14.99
CA PHE A 61 -16.14 12.54 -15.91
C PHE A 61 -15.57 11.65 -17.04
N PRO A 62 -16.38 11.31 -18.06
CA PRO A 62 -16.00 10.33 -19.09
C PRO A 62 -14.76 10.69 -19.92
N LYS A 63 -14.41 11.97 -20.01
CA LYS A 63 -13.27 12.46 -20.80
C LYS A 63 -12.05 12.80 -19.95
N LEU A 64 -12.15 12.67 -18.62
CA LEU A 64 -11.04 13.02 -17.73
C LEU A 64 -9.98 11.92 -17.79
N HIS A 65 -8.73 12.31 -18.04
CA HIS A 65 -7.58 11.44 -17.84
C HIS A 65 -7.09 11.64 -16.40
N PHE A 66 -7.14 10.58 -15.59
CA PHE A 66 -6.82 10.69 -14.18
C PHE A 66 -6.16 9.43 -13.60
N SER A 67 -5.62 9.62 -12.40
CA SER A 67 -5.35 8.52 -11.47
C SER A 67 -5.79 8.86 -10.06
N VAL A 68 -6.05 7.81 -9.31
CA VAL A 68 -6.58 7.88 -7.95
C VAL A 68 -5.52 7.40 -6.98
N ARG A 69 -5.39 8.10 -5.86
CA ARG A 69 -4.69 7.67 -4.66
C ARG A 69 -5.67 7.66 -3.51
N VAL A 70 -5.67 6.57 -2.76
CA VAL A 70 -6.40 6.50 -1.50
C VAL A 70 -5.40 6.16 -0.41
N ALA A 71 -5.33 7.00 0.61
CA ALA A 71 -4.48 6.82 1.77
C ALA A 71 -5.35 6.50 2.99
N SER A 72 -4.79 5.78 3.95
CA SER A 72 -5.37 5.49 5.26
C SER A 72 -4.40 5.90 6.36
N PRO A 73 -4.16 7.21 6.54
CA PRO A 73 -3.16 7.72 7.51
C PRO A 73 -3.47 7.31 8.95
N ASP A 74 -4.74 7.21 9.34
CA ASP A 74 -5.14 6.86 10.70
C ASP A 74 -4.82 5.40 11.06
N LEU A 75 -4.50 4.56 10.07
CA LEU A 75 -4.01 3.20 10.28
C LEU A 75 -2.51 3.13 10.54
N ALA A 76 -1.77 4.24 10.49
CA ALA A 76 -0.32 4.26 10.61
C ALA A 76 0.19 3.68 11.93
N GLU A 77 -0.43 4.05 13.06
CA GLU A 77 -0.03 3.54 14.38
C GLU A 77 -0.27 2.03 14.48
N GLN A 78 -1.47 1.57 14.10
CA GLN A 78 -1.82 0.15 14.09
C GLN A 78 -0.93 -0.66 13.13
N PHE A 79 -0.57 -0.09 11.98
CA PHE A 79 0.35 -0.70 11.03
C PHE A 79 1.76 -0.85 11.62
N LEU A 80 2.25 0.16 12.34
CA LEU A 80 3.53 0.05 13.04
C LEU A 80 3.44 -0.97 14.19
N GLU A 81 2.33 -1.09 14.91
CA GLU A 81 2.20 -2.08 15.98
C GLU A 81 2.20 -3.52 15.46
N ASP A 82 1.45 -3.78 14.39
CA ASP A 82 1.33 -5.10 13.78
C ASP A 82 1.35 -5.02 12.24
N PRO A 83 2.55 -4.91 11.63
CA PRO A 83 2.66 -4.81 10.18
C PRO A 83 2.22 -6.10 9.46
N GLN A 84 2.23 -7.25 10.15
CA GLN A 84 1.80 -8.52 9.58
C GLN A 84 0.31 -8.53 9.26
N ARG A 85 -0.51 -7.83 10.05
CA ARG A 85 -1.94 -7.64 9.77
C ARG A 85 -2.21 -7.00 8.39
N TYR A 86 -1.24 -6.24 7.88
CA TYR A 86 -1.33 -5.52 6.60
C TYR A 86 -0.54 -6.18 5.48
N ALA A 87 0.04 -7.37 5.73
CA ALA A 87 0.92 -8.06 4.80
C ALA A 87 0.27 -8.27 3.42
N GLY A 88 -1.04 -8.56 3.36
CA GLY A 88 -1.75 -8.77 2.09
C GLY A 88 -1.60 -7.61 1.11
N VAL A 89 -1.79 -6.37 1.56
CA VAL A 89 -1.67 -5.17 0.71
C VAL A 89 -0.23 -4.97 0.24
N LEU A 90 0.75 -5.16 1.13
CA LEU A 90 2.16 -4.99 0.80
C LEU A 90 2.66 -6.08 -0.16
N THR A 91 2.25 -7.33 0.07
CA THR A 91 2.54 -8.47 -0.80
C THR A 91 1.93 -8.28 -2.18
N ASP A 92 0.68 -7.84 -2.29
CA ASP A 92 0.04 -7.54 -3.57
C ASP A 92 0.80 -6.46 -4.37
N ILE A 93 1.32 -5.44 -3.68
CA ILE A 93 2.11 -4.39 -4.32
C ILE A 93 3.45 -4.95 -4.80
N LEU A 94 4.15 -5.71 -3.96
CA LEU A 94 5.41 -6.36 -4.32
C LEU A 94 5.24 -7.33 -5.49
N LEU A 95 4.18 -8.15 -5.50
CA LEU A 95 3.90 -9.10 -6.57
C LEU A 95 3.64 -8.40 -7.92
N ARG A 96 2.99 -7.24 -7.90
CA ARG A 96 2.79 -6.45 -9.13
C ARG A 96 4.09 -5.86 -9.67
N ALA A 97 4.99 -5.43 -8.79
CA ALA A 97 6.28 -4.88 -9.18
C ALA A 97 7.31 -5.97 -9.54
N HIS A 98 7.28 -7.10 -8.84
CA HIS A 98 8.24 -8.19 -8.91
C HIS A 98 7.54 -9.57 -8.94
N PRO A 99 6.89 -9.94 -10.05
CA PRO A 99 6.14 -11.21 -10.14
C PRO A 99 7.00 -12.46 -9.87
N SER A 100 8.29 -12.40 -10.20
CA SER A 100 9.23 -13.51 -10.01
C SER A 100 9.51 -13.81 -8.53
N ALA A 101 9.23 -12.88 -7.61
CA ALA A 101 9.38 -13.11 -6.17
C ALA A 101 8.21 -13.90 -5.54
N SER A 102 7.21 -14.29 -6.34
CA SER A 102 5.97 -14.90 -5.84
C SER A 102 6.18 -16.12 -4.93
N ALA A 103 7.09 -17.02 -5.30
CA ALA A 103 7.41 -18.19 -4.50
C ALA A 103 7.93 -17.82 -3.11
N TRP A 104 8.75 -16.78 -2.99
CA TRP A 104 9.30 -16.33 -1.72
C TRP A 104 8.31 -15.50 -0.89
N LEU A 105 7.48 -14.70 -1.56
CA LEU A 105 6.51 -13.82 -0.89
C LEU A 105 5.36 -14.59 -0.24
N ALA A 106 5.08 -15.82 -0.67
CA ALA A 106 4.12 -16.71 -0.03
C ALA A 106 4.48 -17.02 1.44
N ASP A 107 5.78 -17.10 1.72
CA ASP A 107 6.32 -17.38 3.06
C ASP A 107 6.93 -16.13 3.73
N ALA A 108 6.71 -14.94 3.18
CA ALA A 108 7.26 -13.72 3.75
C ALA A 108 6.48 -13.30 5.01
N ARG A 109 7.20 -12.77 6.00
CA ARG A 109 6.60 -12.29 7.25
C ARG A 109 7.08 -10.89 7.59
N TRP A 110 6.16 -10.02 7.93
CA TRP A 110 6.46 -8.71 8.46
C TRP A 110 6.57 -8.75 9.99
N ILE A 111 7.59 -8.08 10.50
CA ILE A 111 7.75 -7.82 11.93
C ILE A 111 8.21 -6.38 12.14
N ARG A 112 8.04 -5.86 13.36
CA ARG A 112 8.67 -4.62 13.81
C ARG A 112 9.75 -4.94 14.83
N GLU A 113 10.94 -4.38 14.62
CA GLU A 113 12.06 -4.48 15.55
C GLU A 113 12.70 -3.11 15.73
N LYS A 114 12.73 -2.58 16.96
CA LYS A 114 13.39 -1.30 17.31
C LYS A 114 12.99 -0.11 16.42
N GLY A 115 11.75 -0.08 15.93
CA GLY A 115 11.24 0.99 15.06
C GLY A 115 11.47 0.76 13.56
N THR A 116 12.15 -0.31 13.17
CA THR A 116 12.34 -0.74 11.78
C THR A 116 11.30 -1.80 11.41
N LEU A 117 10.74 -1.69 10.21
CA LEU A 117 9.94 -2.76 9.61
C LEU A 117 10.88 -3.76 8.94
N ILE A 118 10.76 -5.02 9.30
CA ILE A 118 11.58 -6.10 8.73
C ILE A 118 10.67 -7.04 7.96
N LEU A 119 11.01 -7.28 6.69
CA LEU A 119 10.44 -8.37 5.91
C LEU A 119 11.36 -9.59 6.03
N GLU A 120 10.90 -10.60 6.76
CA GLU A 120 11.57 -11.88 6.87
C GLU A 120 11.29 -12.73 5.63
N MET A 121 12.37 -13.16 4.99
CA MET A 121 12.38 -13.96 3.77
C MET A 121 12.86 -15.39 4.06
N PRO A 122 12.52 -16.37 3.20
CA PRO A 122 12.88 -17.77 3.44
C PRO A 122 14.38 -18.05 3.33
N ASP A 123 15.11 -17.34 2.46
CA ASP A 123 16.52 -17.57 2.19
C ASP A 123 17.27 -16.31 1.71
N GLU A 124 18.59 -16.40 1.59
CA GLU A 124 19.45 -15.29 1.14
C GLU A 124 19.24 -14.93 -0.34
N PHE A 125 18.88 -15.89 -1.20
CA PHE A 125 18.63 -15.62 -2.62
C PHE A 125 17.44 -14.68 -2.79
N ALA A 126 16.39 -14.89 -2.00
CA ALA A 126 15.23 -14.02 -1.96
C ALA A 126 15.59 -12.58 -1.56
N ILE A 127 16.46 -12.40 -0.55
CA ILE A 127 16.90 -11.07 -0.11
C ILE A 127 17.72 -10.37 -1.17
N ASN A 128 18.69 -11.08 -1.75
CA ASN A 128 19.55 -10.52 -2.79
C ASN A 128 18.72 -10.09 -3.99
N TYR A 129 17.77 -10.93 -4.43
CA TYR A 129 16.83 -10.55 -5.48
C TYR A 129 16.07 -9.26 -5.16
N LEU A 130 15.47 -9.14 -3.96
CA LEU A 130 14.69 -7.96 -3.59
C LEU A 130 15.54 -6.69 -3.49
N ARG A 131 16.80 -6.81 -3.07
CA ARG A 131 17.76 -5.68 -3.05
C ARG A 131 18.10 -5.23 -4.45
N ASP A 132 18.41 -6.17 -5.34
CA ASP A 132 18.76 -5.89 -6.73
C ASP A 132 17.57 -5.37 -7.54
N SER A 133 16.35 -5.74 -7.17
CA SER A 133 15.12 -5.35 -7.86
C SER A 133 14.54 -4.00 -7.42
N MET A 134 15.21 -3.25 -6.52
CA MET A 134 14.67 -2.02 -5.92
C MET A 134 13.37 -2.21 -5.12
N ALA A 135 13.09 -3.42 -4.62
CA ALA A 135 11.85 -3.71 -3.90
C ALA A 135 11.68 -2.84 -2.64
N GLN A 136 12.79 -2.45 -2.02
CA GLN A 136 12.76 -1.59 -0.84
C GLN A 136 12.20 -0.20 -1.15
N ASP A 137 12.49 0.37 -2.33
CA ASP A 137 11.96 1.69 -2.71
C ASP A 137 10.48 1.60 -3.12
N VAL A 138 10.09 0.49 -3.77
CA VAL A 138 8.68 0.17 -4.02
C VAL A 138 7.90 0.13 -2.70
N LEU A 139 8.44 -0.53 -1.67
CA LEU A 139 7.83 -0.63 -0.35
C LEU A 139 7.77 0.71 0.38
N LYS A 140 8.85 1.50 0.36
CA LYS A 140 8.84 2.85 0.95
C LYS A 140 7.74 3.71 0.34
N GLN A 141 7.65 3.73 -0.99
CA GLN A 141 6.62 4.49 -1.67
C GLN A 141 5.22 3.95 -1.36
N ALA A 142 5.03 2.64 -1.34
CA ALA A 142 3.76 2.02 -1.02
C ALA A 142 3.28 2.35 0.40
N ILE A 143 4.17 2.23 1.39
CA ILE A 143 3.87 2.54 2.79
C ILE A 143 3.56 4.02 2.94
N TYR A 144 4.29 4.90 2.26
CA TYR A 144 3.98 6.33 2.28
C TYR A 144 2.65 6.66 1.58
N ASP A 145 2.37 6.03 0.43
CA ASP A 145 1.14 6.25 -0.33
C ASP A 145 -0.09 5.82 0.47
N VAL A 146 0.00 4.73 1.23
CA VAL A 146 -1.10 4.20 2.05
C VAL A 146 -1.13 4.89 3.41
N PHE A 147 -0.07 4.84 4.20
CA PHE A 147 -0.10 5.22 5.63
C PHE A 147 0.47 6.62 5.91
N ARG A 148 1.02 7.33 4.91
CA ARG A 148 1.65 8.65 5.07
C ARG A 148 2.82 8.71 6.07
N ILE A 149 3.47 7.56 6.28
CA ILE A 149 4.68 7.44 7.11
C ILE A 149 5.85 6.89 6.30
N ALA A 150 7.07 7.09 6.79
CA ALA A 150 8.29 6.61 6.16
C ALA A 150 9.22 5.90 7.18
N PRO A 151 8.79 4.77 7.77
CA PRO A 151 9.65 4.00 8.67
C PRO A 151 10.85 3.40 7.92
N PRO A 152 11.97 3.15 8.59
CA PRO A 152 13.04 2.33 8.04
C PRO A 152 12.52 0.93 7.68
N ILE A 153 13.01 0.38 6.56
CA ILE A 153 12.65 -0.95 6.06
C ILE A 153 13.93 -1.73 5.80
N ASP A 154 13.99 -2.99 6.25
CA ASP A 154 15.09 -3.91 5.98
C ASP A 154 14.57 -5.32 5.65
N PHE A 155 15.43 -6.14 5.05
CA PHE A 155 15.15 -7.53 4.68
C PHE A 155 16.09 -8.48 5.43
N ARG A 156 15.56 -9.59 5.95
CA ARG A 156 16.34 -10.55 6.74
C ARG A 156 15.92 -11.99 6.45
N VAL A 157 16.85 -12.95 6.57
CA VAL A 157 16.50 -14.38 6.46
C VAL A 157 15.87 -14.82 7.77
N ARG A 158 14.78 -15.58 7.72
CA ARG A 158 14.10 -16.06 8.92
C ARG A 158 15.02 -16.84 9.88
N SER A 159 15.93 -17.65 9.35
CA SER A 159 16.88 -18.45 10.14
C SER A 159 17.88 -17.59 10.94
N ASP A 160 18.22 -16.39 10.47
CA ASP A 160 19.11 -15.46 11.19
C ASP A 160 18.50 -14.96 12.51
N TYR A 161 17.16 -14.91 12.62
CA TYR A 161 16.50 -14.59 13.88
C TYR A 161 16.73 -15.66 14.94
N LEU A 162 16.55 -16.95 14.58
CA LEU A 162 16.76 -18.08 15.48
C LEU A 162 18.22 -18.17 15.93
N ALA A 163 19.15 -18.03 14.98
CA ALA A 163 20.59 -18.05 15.28
C ALA A 163 21.04 -16.88 16.17
N ARG A 164 20.40 -15.70 16.08
CA ARG A 164 20.68 -14.56 16.98
C ARG A 164 20.10 -14.78 18.37
N MET A 165 18.91 -15.37 18.49
CA MET A 165 18.33 -15.71 19.79
C MET A 165 19.16 -16.73 20.57
N GLU A 166 19.78 -17.71 19.89
CA GLU A 166 20.68 -18.67 20.55
C GLU A 166 22.00 -18.03 21.03
N ARG A 167 22.48 -16.97 20.36
CA ARG A 167 23.72 -16.26 20.76
C ARG A 167 23.55 -15.26 21.90
N VAL A 168 22.31 -14.87 22.21
CA VAL A 168 21.96 -13.92 23.28
C VAL A 168 21.53 -14.65 24.57
N ARG A 169 21.50 -15.99 24.54
CA ARG A 169 21.20 -16.85 25.69
C ARG A 169 22.49 -17.42 26.28
#